data_AF-A0AAU9VE61-F1
#
_entry.id   AF-A0AAU9VE61-F1
#
_cell.length_a   1.000
_cell.length_b   1.000
_cell.length_c   1.000
_cell.angle_alpha   90.00
_cell.angle_beta   90.00
_cell.angle_gamma   90.00
#
_symmetry.space_group_name_H-M   'P 1'
#
loop_
_entity.id
_entity.type
_entity.pdbx_description
1 polymer ?
#
loop_
_entity_poly.entity_id
_entity_poly.type
_entity_poly.pdbx_seq_one_letter_code
_entity_poly.pdbx_strand_id
1 'polypeptide(L)'
;MAAMLPAEGGEGPAFRGKPVYDGGVLKLWCSNLSTLDWFKVAVEDIILPNGERLVVRQMWEIPRRVRCGISIPGVQSDTKAIGGMLRF
;
A
#
# COMPACT_ATOMS: atom_id res chain seq x y z
N MET A 1 -45.44 13.95 -5.15
CA MET A 1 -44.34 13.37 -5.94
C MET A 1 -43.34 12.81 -4.95
N ALA A 2 -43.45 11.52 -4.62
CA ALA A 2 -42.55 10.87 -3.68
C ALA A 2 -41.19 10.68 -4.36
N ALA A 3 -40.14 11.20 -3.74
CA ALA A 3 -38.76 10.96 -4.17
C ALA A 3 -38.46 9.47 -4.00
N MET A 4 -38.14 8.83 -5.12
CA MET A 4 -37.72 7.44 -5.19
C MET A 4 -36.33 7.36 -4.56
N LEU A 5 -36.25 6.96 -3.28
CA LEU A 5 -34.98 6.61 -2.65
C LEU A 5 -34.35 5.47 -3.46
N PRO A 6 -33.06 5.53 -3.79
CA PRO A 6 -32.41 4.45 -4.51
C PRO A 6 -32.49 3.18 -3.64
N ALA A 7 -32.82 2.07 -4.29
CA ALA A 7 -33.03 0.79 -3.66
C ALA A 7 -31.84 0.42 -2.76
N GLU A 8 -32.13 0.19 -1.49
CA GLU A 8 -31.24 -0.43 -0.50
C GLU A 8 -30.96 -1.89 -0.91
N GLY A 9 -30.15 -2.08 -1.95
CA GLY A 9 -29.46 -3.33 -2.24
C GLY A 9 -28.12 -3.28 -1.53
N GLY A 10 -28.15 -3.33 -0.19
CA GLY A 10 -27.00 -3.13 0.69
C GLY A 10 -25.99 -4.27 0.64
N GLU A 11 -25.27 -4.41 -0.47
CA GLU A 11 -24.04 -5.19 -0.49
C GLU A 11 -22.92 -4.30 0.08
N GLY A 12 -22.61 -4.52 1.36
CA GLY A 12 -21.47 -3.86 2.02
C GLY A 12 -20.15 -4.16 1.31
N PRO A 13 -19.07 -3.45 1.66
CA PRO A 13 -17.79 -3.60 0.97
C PRO A 13 -17.32 -5.06 1.03
N ALA A 14 -17.10 -5.66 -0.15
CA ALA A 14 -16.82 -7.08 -0.28
C ALA A 14 -15.33 -7.39 -0.06
N PHE A 15 -14.85 -7.10 1.15
CA PHE A 15 -13.52 -7.49 1.59
C PHE A 15 -13.41 -9.00 1.81
N ARG A 16 -12.22 -9.54 1.58
CA ARG A 16 -11.92 -10.97 1.69
C ARG A 16 -10.70 -11.17 2.60
N GLY A 17 -10.79 -12.18 3.45
CA GLY A 17 -9.69 -12.56 4.34
C GLY A 17 -9.44 -11.56 5.47
N LYS A 18 -8.32 -11.75 6.17
CA LYS A 18 -7.89 -10.85 7.25
C LYS A 18 -6.94 -9.80 6.67
N PRO A 19 -7.03 -8.53 7.12
CA PRO A 19 -6.05 -7.53 6.78
C PRO A 19 -4.65 -7.95 7.25
N VAL A 20 -3.64 -7.67 6.44
CA VAL A 20 -2.23 -7.96 6.76
C VAL A 20 -1.44 -6.67 6.73
N TYR A 21 -0.75 -6.36 7.83
CA TYR A 21 0.20 -5.25 7.87
C TYR A 21 1.61 -5.79 7.62
N ASP A 22 2.25 -5.33 6.55
CA ASP A 22 3.58 -5.78 6.14
C ASP A 22 4.33 -4.68 5.37
N GLY A 23 5.61 -4.48 5.70
CA GLY A 23 6.46 -3.50 5.03
C GLY A 23 5.97 -2.06 5.09
N GLY A 24 5.25 -1.68 6.15
CA GLY A 24 4.69 -0.34 6.32
C GLY A 24 3.34 -0.13 5.61
N VAL A 25 2.77 -1.15 4.97
CA VAL A 25 1.51 -1.05 4.22
C VAL A 25 0.45 -2.00 4.78
N LEU A 26 -0.79 -1.53 4.89
CA LEU A 26 -1.95 -2.35 5.19
C LEU A 26 -2.52 -2.96 3.90
N LYS A 27 -2.45 -4.28 3.79
CA LYS A 27 -2.92 -5.05 2.63
C LYS A 27 -4.32 -5.58 2.90
N LEU A 28 -5.21 -5.34 1.94
CA LEU A 28 -6.61 -5.74 1.93
C LEU A 28 -6.94 -6.41 0.60
N TRP A 29 -7.80 -7.42 0.62
CA TRP A 29 -8.31 -8.07 -0.58
C TRP A 29 -9.79 -7.75 -0.73
N CYS A 30 -10.25 -7.46 -1.94
CA CYS A 30 -11.65 -7.26 -2.27
C CYS A 30 -12.01 -8.06 -3.52
N SER A 31 -13.27 -8.49 -3.64
CA SER A 31 -13.72 -9.31 -4.78
C SER A 31 -14.25 -8.50 -5.98
N ASN A 32 -14.41 -7.19 -5.83
CA ASN A 32 -15.06 -6.32 -6.81
C ASN A 32 -14.44 -4.92 -6.84
N LEU A 33 -14.40 -4.32 -8.03
CA LEU A 33 -13.82 -3.00 -8.26
C LEU A 33 -14.60 -1.88 -7.55
N SER A 34 -15.91 -2.03 -7.41
CA SER A 34 -16.74 -1.06 -6.66
C SER A 34 -16.31 -0.90 -5.20
N THR A 35 -15.86 -1.98 -4.55
CA THR A 35 -15.30 -1.90 -3.19
C THR A 35 -13.97 -1.15 -3.17
N LEU A 36 -13.14 -1.31 -4.21
CA LEU A 36 -11.89 -0.56 -4.33
C LEU A 36 -12.14 0.94 -4.50
N ASP A 37 -13.10 1.32 -5.34
CA ASP A 37 -13.44 2.72 -5.58
C ASP A 37 -14.09 3.36 -4.35
N TRP A 38 -14.99 2.64 -3.67
CA TRP A 38 -15.52 3.05 -2.38
C TRP A 38 -14.40 3.23 -1.34
N PHE A 39 -13.44 2.29 -1.27
CA PHE A 39 -12.37 2.35 -0.29
C PHE A 39 -11.42 3.52 -0.51
N LYS A 40 -11.14 3.89 -1.76
CA LYS A 40 -10.36 5.09 -2.10
C LYS A 40 -10.99 6.35 -1.53
N VAL A 41 -12.31 6.51 -1.70
CA VAL A 41 -13.05 7.66 -1.16
C VAL A 41 -13.11 7.60 0.36
N ALA A 42 -13.37 6.43 0.93
CA ALA A 42 -13.53 6.25 2.38
C ALA A 42 -12.27 6.62 3.19
N VAL A 43 -11.08 6.53 2.60
CA VAL A 43 -9.81 6.85 3.29
C VAL A 43 -9.21 8.20 2.88
N GLU A 44 -9.81 8.92 1.93
CA GLU A 44 -9.24 10.16 1.35
C GLU A 44 -9.07 11.28 2.39
N ASP A 45 -9.97 11.32 3.37
CA ASP A 45 -9.99 12.31 4.45
C ASP A 45 -9.14 11.91 5.66
N ILE A 46 -8.54 10.72 5.65
CA ILE A 46 -7.71 10.25 6.74
C ILE A 46 -6.31 10.86 6.62
N ILE A 47 -5.99 11.74 7.57
CA ILE A 47 -4.69 12.38 7.72
C ILE A 47 -3.92 11.64 8.82
N LEU A 48 -2.71 11.18 8.48
CA LEU A 48 -1.81 10.53 9.41
C LEU A 48 -1.13 11.56 10.34
N PRO A 49 -0.61 11.13 11.50
CA PRO A 49 0.10 12.02 12.43
C PRO A 49 1.34 12.71 11.84
N ASN A 50 1.89 12.17 10.75
CA ASN A 50 3.00 12.78 10.01
C ASN A 50 2.53 13.85 9.00
N GLY A 51 1.23 14.15 8.94
CA GLY A 51 0.62 15.12 8.03
C GLY A 51 0.33 14.57 6.62
N GLU A 52 0.69 13.33 6.34
CA GLU A 52 0.44 12.70 5.04
C GLU A 52 -0.98 12.13 4.95
N ARG A 53 -1.51 12.03 3.72
CA ARG A 53 -2.79 11.37 3.46
C ARG A 53 -2.58 9.88 3.20
N LEU A 54 -3.55 9.06 3.61
CA LEU A 54 -3.58 7.68 3.17
C LEU A 54 -3.82 7.58 1.66
N VAL A 55 -3.09 6.67 1.02
CA VAL A 55 -3.24 6.39 -0.41
C VAL A 55 -3.52 4.92 -0.59
N VAL A 56 -4.61 4.62 -1.29
CA VAL A 56 -4.92 3.25 -1.72
C VAL A 56 -4.19 2.97 -3.02
N ARG A 57 -3.38 1.93 -3.02
CA ARG A 57 -2.66 1.42 -4.20
C ARG A 57 -3.01 -0.03 -4.44
N GLN A 58 -2.96 -0.45 -5.70
CA GLN A 58 -3.07 -1.86 -6.04
C GLN A 58 -1.83 -2.60 -5.53
N MET A 59 -2.02 -3.84 -5.09
CA MET A 59 -0.97 -4.60 -4.41
C MET A 59 0.28 -4.84 -5.29
N TRP A 60 0.13 -4.82 -6.61
CA TRP A 60 1.25 -4.91 -7.55
C TRP A 60 2.06 -3.60 -7.70
N GLU A 61 1.51 -2.46 -7.31
CA GLU A 61 2.24 -1.18 -7.26
C GLU A 61 3.16 -1.10 -6.04
N ILE A 62 2.93 -1.94 -5.02
CA ILE A 62 3.75 -1.97 -3.81
C ILE A 62 5.11 -2.60 -4.13
N PRO A 63 6.23 -1.88 -3.94
CA PRO A 63 7.55 -2.41 -4.21
C PRO A 63 7.83 -3.61 -3.28
N ARG A 64 8.02 -4.79 -3.87
CA ARG A 64 8.31 -6.03 -3.13
C ARG A 64 9.67 -6.00 -2.43
N ARG A 65 10.59 -5.18 -2.93
CA ARG A 65 11.93 -4.97 -2.38
C ARG A 65 12.32 -3.52 -2.63
N VAL A 66 12.59 -2.80 -1.56
CA VAL A 66 13.32 -1.54 -1.63
C VAL A 66 14.79 -1.90 -1.76
N ARG A 67 15.40 -1.64 -2.93
CA ARG A 67 16.85 -1.79 -3.08
C ARG A 67 17.51 -0.55 -2.46
N CYS A 68 17.83 -0.64 -1.18
CA CYS A 68 18.68 0.35 -0.53
C CYS A 68 20.11 0.10 -0.99
N GLY A 69 20.67 0.97 -1.85
CA GLY A 69 22.11 0.99 -2.06
C GLY A 69 22.79 1.45 -0.77
N ILE A 70 23.71 0.65 -0.22
CA ILE A 70 24.55 1.10 0.89
C ILE A 70 25.73 1.85 0.28
N SER A 71 25.82 3.15 0.54
CA SER A 71 27.02 3.92 0.21
C SER A 71 28.06 3.67 1.29
N ILE A 72 29.16 3.01 0.93
CA ILE A 72 30.30 2.81 1.83
C ILE A 72 31.32 3.92 1.51
N PRO A 73 31.43 4.96 2.36
CA PRO A 73 32.38 6.04 2.14
C PRO A 73 33.82 5.48 2.08
N GLY A 74 34.59 5.93 1.09
CA GLY A 74 35.97 5.48 0.86
C GLY A 74 36.14 4.25 -0.05
N VAL A 75 35.06 3.52 -0.37
CA VAL A 75 35.14 2.27 -1.18
C VAL A 75 34.34 2.39 -2.49
N GLN A 76 33.84 3.59 -2.81
CA GLN A 76 32.92 3.85 -3.92
C GLN A 76 33.48 3.43 -5.30
N SER A 77 34.80 3.38 -5.46
CA SER A 77 35.49 3.07 -6.72
C SER A 77 36.01 1.62 -6.80
N ASP A 78 35.96 0.84 -5.72
CA ASP A 78 36.59 -0.48 -5.65
C ASP A 78 35.58 -1.60 -5.36
N THR A 79 34.86 -1.99 -6.41
CA THR A 79 33.82 -3.03 -6.38
C THR A 79 34.32 -4.37 -5.82
N LYS A 80 35.62 -4.68 -5.95
CA LYS A 80 36.22 -5.90 -5.40
C LYS A 80 36.32 -5.87 -3.88
N ALA A 81 36.63 -4.71 -3.30
CA ALA A 81 36.70 -4.52 -1.85
C ALA A 81 35.31 -4.65 -1.18
N ILE A 82 34.27 -4.11 -1.84
CA ILE A 82 32.88 -4.21 -1.37
C ILE A 82 32.40 -5.67 -1.27
N GLY A 83 32.71 -6.49 -2.28
CA GLY A 83 32.33 -7.91 -2.30
C GLY A 83 32.98 -8.75 -1.19
N GLY A 84 34.12 -8.33 -0.65
CA GLY A 84 34.76 -8.96 0.51
C GLY A 84 34.12 -8.57 1.84
N MET A 85 33.60 -7.35 1.95
CA MET A 85 32.94 -6.83 3.16
C MET A 85 31.52 -7.35 3.36
N LEU A 86 30.81 -7.68 2.28
CA LEU A 86 29.41 -8.14 2.31
C LEU A 86 29.25 -9.68 2.33
N ARG A 87 30.31 -10.42 2.65
CA ARG A 87 30.19 -11.87 2.85
C ARG A 87 29.49 -12.14 4.18
N PHE A 88 28.22 -12.53 4.12
CA PHE A 88 27.44 -13.08 5.23
C PHE A 88 27.47 -14.60 5.18
#